data_AF-A0A7K9V7L1-F1
#
_entry.id   AF-A0A7K9V7L1-F1
#
_cell.length_a   1.000
_cell.length_b   1.000
_cell.length_c   1.000
_cell.angle_alpha   90.00
_cell.angle_beta   90.00
_cell.angle_gamma   90.00
#
_symmetry.space_group_name_H-M   'P 1'
#
loop_
_entity.id
_entity.type
_entity.pdbx_description
1 polymer ?
#
loop_
_entity_poly.entity_id
_entity_poly.type
_entity_poly.pdbx_seq_one_letter_code
_entity_poly.pdbx_strand_id
1 'polypeptide(L)' 'LVDLEEYRACKPHSKEQIRWECDKPSALHGPEKFSEKFQRFTPFTLGKEFKEGHSYYYISKPIHHHGETCLKLKVTVAGK' A
#
# COMPACT_ATOMS: atom_id res chain seq x y z
N LEU A 1 3.43 -2.30 -0.08
CA LEU A 1 2.49 -3.22 -0.75
C LEU A 1 2.78 -4.61 -0.22
N VAL A 2 1.75 -5.38 0.08
CA VAL A 2 1.91 -6.71 0.67
C VAL A 2 1.27 -7.79 -0.20
N ASP A 3 1.65 -9.03 0.05
CA ASP A 3 1.05 -10.23 -0.51
C ASP A 3 -0.23 -10.62 0.25
N LEU A 4 -0.94 -11.61 -0.29
CA LEU A 4 -2.25 -12.01 0.23
C LEU A 4 -2.19 -12.55 1.66
N GLU A 5 -1.14 -13.29 2.02
CA GLU A 5 -0.99 -13.84 3.37
C GLU A 5 -0.80 -12.74 4.42
N GLU A 6 0.05 -11.76 4.12
CA GLU A 6 0.33 -10.59 4.94
C GLU A 6 -0.89 -9.68 5.08
N TYR A 7 -1.68 -9.53 4.00
CA TYR A 7 -2.96 -8.83 4.02
C TYR A 7 -4.00 -9.50 4.91
N ARG A 8 -4.00 -10.84 4.96
CA ARG A 8 -4.87 -11.62 5.86
C ARG A 8 -4.42 -11.49 7.30
N ALA A 9 -3.12 -11.61 7.55
CA ALA A 9 -2.50 -11.51 8.87
C ALA A 9 -2.38 -10.07 9.40
N CYS A 10 -2.67 -9.06 8.58
CA CYS A 10 -2.43 -7.66 8.92
C CYS A 10 -0.98 -7.42 9.38
N LYS A 11 0.00 -8.07 8.74
CA LYS A 11 1.41 -8.00 9.14
C LYS A 11 2.32 -7.96 7.91
N PRO A 12 3.06 -6.85 7.67
CA PRO A 12 4.05 -6.83 6.61
C PRO A 12 5.22 -7.74 6.98
N HIS A 13 5.84 -8.36 5.99
CA HIS A 13 7.04 -9.16 6.14
C HIS A 13 8.25 -8.30 6.49
N SER A 14 8.38 -7.12 5.89
CA SER A 14 9.57 -6.29 6.05
C SER A 14 9.33 -4.78 5.86
N LYS A 15 10.31 -3.96 6.26
CA LYS A 15 10.24 -2.48 6.13
C LYS A 15 10.33 -2.01 4.68
N GLU A 16 10.92 -2.82 3.79
CA GLU A 16 11.02 -2.54 2.36
C GLU A 16 9.64 -2.50 1.66
N GLN A 17 8.60 -3.02 2.33
CA GLN A 17 7.22 -2.96 1.83
C GLN A 17 6.48 -1.67 2.19
N ILE A 18 7.11 -0.73 2.91
CA ILE A 18 6.55 0.60 3.19
C ILE A 18 6.34 1.32 1.86
N ARG A 19 5.09 1.71 1.60
CA ARG A 19 4.72 2.41 0.36
C ARG A 19 4.60 3.93 0.53
N TRP A 20 4.17 4.34 1.72
CA TRP A 20 3.99 5.73 2.13
C TRP A 20 3.93 5.80 3.66
N GLU A 21 4.32 6.93 4.23
CA GLU A 21 4.21 7.21 5.67
C GLU A 21 3.23 8.38 5.87
N CYS A 22 2.23 8.18 6.71
CA CYS A 22 1.28 9.23 7.11
C CYS A 22 1.72 9.81 8.46
N ASP A 23 2.89 10.46 8.49
CA ASP A 23 3.59 10.91 9.70
C ASP A 23 3.37 12.39 10.05
N LYS A 24 2.76 13.17 9.15
CA LYS A 24 2.50 14.61 9.32
C LYS A 24 1.01 14.92 9.45
N PRO A 25 0.39 14.69 10.62
CA PRO A 25 -1.04 14.92 10.81
C PRO A 25 -1.46 16.39 10.72
N SER A 26 -0.53 17.34 10.94
CA SER A 26 -0.79 18.78 10.94
C SER A 26 -0.03 19.51 9.81
N ALA A 27 0.11 18.87 8.65
CA ALA A 27 0.79 19.44 7.50
C ALA A 27 0.08 20.73 7.01
N LEU A 28 0.86 21.81 6.81
CA LEU A 28 0.34 23.12 6.38
C LEU A 28 -0.29 23.11 4.99
N HIS A 29 0.09 22.14 4.16
CA HIS A 29 -0.39 21.99 2.78
C HIS A 29 -1.65 21.10 2.67
N GLY A 30 -2.29 20.79 3.81
CA GLY A 30 -3.41 19.86 3.89
C GLY A 30 -2.97 18.40 4.06
N PRO A 31 -3.89 17.44 3.91
CA PRO A 31 -3.59 16.02 4.10
C PRO A 31 -2.51 15.52 3.15
N GLU A 32 -1.55 14.75 3.68
CA GLU A 32 -0.57 14.03 2.87
C GLU A 32 -1.27 13.14 1.83
N LYS A 33 -0.80 13.21 0.58
CA LYS A 33 -1.45 12.53 -0.54
C LYS A 33 -0.52 11.52 -1.21
N PHE A 34 -0.76 10.25 -0.94
CA PHE A 34 -0.18 9.15 -1.69
C PHE A 34 -0.90 8.95 -3.03
N SER A 35 -0.17 8.99 -4.15
CA SER A 35 -0.72 8.76 -5.50
C SER A 35 -0.04 7.55 -6.14
N GLU A 36 -0.85 6.59 -6.60
CA GLU A 36 -0.38 5.37 -7.25
C GLU A 36 -1.00 5.23 -8.64
N LYS A 37 -0.17 4.95 -9.65
CA LYS A 37 -0.64 4.69 -11.02
C LYS A 37 -0.59 3.20 -11.31
N PHE A 38 -1.72 2.61 -11.65
CA PHE A 38 -1.83 1.22 -12.06
C PHE A 38 -1.38 1.06 -13.52
N GLN A 39 -0.07 0.96 -13.72
CA GLN A 39 0.54 0.83 -15.04
C GLN A 39 1.25 -0.51 -15.18
N ARG A 40 1.19 -1.08 -16.40
CA ARG A 40 1.79 -2.38 -16.72
C ARG A 40 3.31 -2.36 -16.68
N PHE A 41 3.91 -1.25 -17.07
CA PHE A 41 5.35 -1.07 -17.11
C PHE A 41 5.71 0.24 -16.43
N THR A 42 6.78 0.23 -15.63
CA THR A 42 7.30 1.41 -14.96
C THR A 42 8.78 1.61 -15.33
N PRO A 43 9.20 2.84 -15.68
CA PRO A 43 10.62 3.12 -15.92
C PRO A 43 11.43 3.22 -14.63
N PHE A 44 10.77 3.23 -13.47
CA PHE A 44 11.41 3.34 -12.16
C PHE A 44 11.69 1.96 -11.55
N THR A 45 12.94 1.67 -11.22
CA THR A 45 13.40 0.35 -10.73
C THR A 45 12.74 -0.08 -9.42
N LEU A 46 12.45 0.86 -8.52
CA LEU A 46 11.73 0.59 -7.26
C LEU A 46 10.20 0.74 -7.41
N GLY A 47 9.71 1.01 -8.62
CA GLY A 47 8.29 1.12 -8.92
C GLY A 47 7.59 -0.22 -8.91
N LYS A 48 6.26 -0.20 -8.81
CA LYS A 48 5.44 -1.41 -8.92
C LYS A 48 4.77 -1.47 -10.29
N GLU A 49 4.84 -2.64 -10.92
CA GLU A 49 4.08 -2.98 -12.12
C GLU A 49 2.77 -3.69 -11.75
N PHE A 50 1.71 -3.33 -12.47
CA PHE A 50 0.36 -3.83 -12.26
C PHE A 50 -0.16 -4.56 -13.50
N LYS A 51 -0.63 -5.79 -13.31
CA LYS A 51 -1.10 -6.69 -14.37
C LYS A 51 -2.61 -6.79 -14.33
N GLU A 52 -3.21 -6.80 -15.50
CA GLU A 52 -4.64 -7.08 -15.69
C GLU A 52 -5.01 -8.44 -15.08
N GLY A 53 -6.20 -8.52 -14.50
CA GLY A 53 -6.71 -9.72 -13.81
C GLY A 53 -6.10 -9.99 -12.44
N HIS A 54 -5.11 -9.21 -11.99
CA HIS A 54 -4.44 -9.43 -10.71
C HIS A 54 -5.01 -8.55 -9.59
N SER A 55 -4.88 -9.05 -8.35
CA SER A 55 -5.23 -8.31 -7.14
C SER A 55 -3.98 -7.94 -6.34
N TYR A 56 -4.01 -6.73 -5.80
CA TYR A 56 -2.93 -6.09 -5.07
C TYR A 56 -3.42 -5.63 -3.71
N TYR A 57 -2.58 -5.72 -2.69
CA TYR A 57 -3.01 -5.59 -1.31
C TYR A 57 -2.24 -4.49 -0.57
N TYR A 58 -3.00 -3.64 0.11
CA TYR A 58 -2.49 -2.59 0.98
C TYR A 58 -3.01 -2.83 2.40
N ILE A 59 -2.15 -2.57 3.37
CA ILE A 59 -2.48 -2.52 4.79
C ILE A 59 -1.87 -1.24 5.36
N SER A 60 -2.47 -0.66 6.40
CA SER A 60 -1.85 0.40 7.19
C SER A 60 -1.56 -0.08 8.61
N LYS A 61 -0.48 0.46 9.19
CA LYS A 61 -0.14 0.26 10.59
C LYS A 61 -0.11 1.62 11.30
N PRO A 62 -0.81 1.76 12.43
CA PRO A 62 -0.68 2.96 13.26
C PRO A 62 0.77 3.14 13.73
N ILE A 63 1.24 4.39 13.76
CA ILE A 63 2.61 4.74 14.18
C ILE A 63 2.74 4.68 15.71
N HIS A 64 1.69 5.09 16.44
CA HIS A 64 1.72 5.24 17.90
C HIS A 64 0.74 4.32 18.67
N HIS A 65 -0.07 3.54 17.96
CA HIS A 65 -1.01 2.60 18.59
C HIS A 65 -0.66 1.18 18.20
N HIS A 66 -0.87 0.24 19.11
CA HIS A 66 -0.68 -1.18 18.83
C HIS A 66 -2.03 -1.87 18.93
N GLY A 67 -2.50 -2.40 17.80
CA GLY A 67 -3.73 -3.18 17.70
C GLY A 67 -3.54 -4.32 16.70
N GLU A 68 -4.25 -5.42 16.91
CA GLU A 68 -4.16 -6.61 16.05
C GLU A 68 -4.88 -6.39 14.70
N THR A 69 -5.94 -5.58 14.70
CA THR A 69 -6.69 -5.22 13.51
C THR A 69 -5.99 -4.11 12.73
N CYS A 70 -5.98 -4.20 11.39
CA CYS A 70 -5.46 -3.17 10.51
C CYS A 70 -6.52 -2.67 9.53
N LEU A 71 -6.42 -1.40 9.11
CA LEU A 71 -7.14 -0.94 7.92
C LEU A 71 -6.43 -1.50 6.69
N LYS A 72 -7.22 -1.96 5.72
CA LYS A 72 -6.69 -2.67 4.57
C LYS A 72 -7.55 -2.47 3.34
N LEU A 73 -6.91 -2.52 2.17
CA LEU A 73 -7.52 -2.30 0.86
C LEU A 73 -7.03 -3.37 -0.11
N LYS A 74 -7.98 -4.05 -0.78
CA LYS A 74 -7.72 -4.89 -1.95
C LYS A 74 -8.06 -4.10 -3.20
N VAL A 75 -7.12 -4.03 -4.13
CA VAL A 75 -7.34 -3.44 -5.46
C VAL A 75 -7.20 -4.52 -6.51
N THR A 76 -8.24 -4.72 -7.32
CA THR A 76 -8.20 -5.64 -8.46
C THR A 76 -8.11 -4.82 -9.75
N VAL A 77 -7.06 -5.08 -10.54
CA VAL A 77 -6.94 -4.48 -11.87
C VAL A 77 -7.83 -5.30 -12.80
N ALA A 78 -8.92 -4.70 -13.26
CA ALA A 78 -9.83 -5.35 -14.18
C ALA A 78 -9.08 -5.86 -15.42
N GLY A 79 -9.42 -7.07 -15.85
CA GLY A 79 -9.01 -7.56 -17.17
C GLY A 79 -9.87 -6.93 -18.26
N LYS A 80 -9.33 -6.90 -19.48
CA LYS A 80 -10.14 -6.71 -20.68
C LYS A 80 -10.95 -7.95 -21.02
#